data_AF-A0A6P1MGZ6-F1
#
_entry.id   AF-A0A6P1MGZ6-F1
#
_cell.length_a   1.000
_cell.length_b   1.000
_cell.length_c   1.000
_cell.angle_alpha   90.00
_cell.angle_beta   90.00
_cell.angle_gamma   90.00
#
_symmetry.space_group_name_H-M   'P 1'
#
loop_
_entity.id
_entity.type
_entity.pdbx_description
1 polymer ?
#
loop_
_entity_poly.entity_id
_entity_poly.type
_entity_poly.pdbx_seq_one_letter_code
_entity_poly.pdbx_strand_id
1 'polypeptide(L)'
;MMKRIVILLTSVLCCLASAQESRTLNAKLNRADGKAFRVILEDCDGTHLTYSLESGRESKTLPLVDIKELEIQLPKLSLDALQAKLVAAEYAEVVSALEPVVGGAGIYMVVPNNAVSLYALLTKAYLRNGDIEKARGSAEQLKAVSDAAVKKQALATIAQCVLEAGELDEAGRLIGELSDPVAKLYLTARLQRAAGQSKEAIQTVIDLIASYPNDHNWMPQTEYLDAQLYLDLGMPDSAAEVAHQVMVLYPRSEFKVEAQKLLEEINRLTEEESVQAE
;
A
#
# COMPACT_ATOMS: atom_id res chain seq x y z
N MET A 1 1.13 63.70 -31.14
CA MET A 1 2.40 63.30 -30.48
C MET A 1 2.11 62.11 -29.58
N MET A 2 2.54 60.92 -30.00
CA MET A 2 2.23 59.62 -29.38
C MET A 2 2.89 59.50 -28.00
N LYS A 3 2.11 59.15 -26.97
CA LYS A 3 2.63 58.56 -25.73
C LYS A 3 2.28 57.09 -25.72
N ARG A 4 3.28 56.25 -26.03
CA ARG A 4 3.27 54.80 -25.79
C ARG A 4 3.35 54.59 -24.28
N ILE A 5 2.30 54.02 -23.68
CA ILE A 5 2.38 53.43 -22.34
C ILE A 5 2.67 51.95 -22.56
N VAL A 6 3.87 51.55 -22.15
CA VAL A 6 4.33 50.16 -22.13
C VAL A 6 3.67 49.47 -20.94
N ILE A 7 2.82 48.49 -21.21
CA ILE A 7 2.31 47.56 -20.18
C ILE A 7 3.42 46.54 -19.94
N LEU A 8 4.09 46.64 -18.79
CA LEU A 8 5.00 45.61 -18.28
C LEU A 8 4.15 44.44 -17.77
N LEU A 9 4.05 43.37 -18.55
CA LEU A 9 3.66 42.04 -18.05
C LEU A 9 4.84 41.50 -17.25
N THR A 10 4.76 41.52 -15.92
CA THR A 10 5.61 40.69 -15.06
C THR A 10 4.85 39.42 -14.74
N SER A 11 5.19 38.35 -15.46
CA SER A 11 4.82 36.97 -15.16
C SER A 11 5.47 36.54 -13.85
N VAL A 12 4.67 36.41 -12.79
CA VAL A 12 5.07 35.74 -11.55
C VAL A 12 5.00 34.23 -11.81
N LEU A 13 6.17 33.65 -12.11
CA LEU A 13 6.39 32.22 -12.16
C LEU A 13 6.39 31.70 -10.71
N CYS A 14 5.25 31.18 -10.26
CA CYS A 14 5.10 30.58 -8.94
C CYS A 14 5.70 29.15 -8.99
N CYS A 15 7.01 29.02 -8.79
CA CYS A 15 7.60 27.73 -8.45
C CYS A 15 7.20 27.39 -7.01
N LEU A 16 6.10 26.64 -6.85
CA LEU A 16 5.81 25.92 -5.62
C LEU A 16 6.80 24.75 -5.53
N ALA A 17 8.02 25.03 -5.08
CA ALA A 17 8.80 24.01 -4.41
C ALA A 17 8.07 23.76 -3.08
N SER A 18 7.35 22.65 -2.97
CA SER A 18 6.91 22.16 -1.67
C SER A 18 8.18 21.89 -0.87
N ALA A 19 8.53 22.81 0.02
CA ALA A 19 9.56 22.60 1.02
C ALA A 19 9.03 21.50 1.96
N GLN A 20 9.35 20.26 1.62
CA GLN A 20 9.19 19.14 2.53
C GLN A 20 10.09 19.48 3.72
N GLU A 21 9.51 19.85 4.86
CA GLU A 21 10.24 20.03 6.10
C GLU A 21 11.10 18.79 6.31
N SER A 22 12.42 18.95 6.18
CA SER A 22 13.39 17.90 6.43
C SER A 22 13.29 17.53 7.90
N ARG A 23 12.40 16.60 8.23
CA ARG A 23 12.34 15.98 9.54
C ARG A 23 13.64 15.22 9.72
N THR A 24 14.54 15.81 10.48
CA THR A 24 15.79 15.17 10.87
C THR A 24 15.46 13.93 11.69
N LEU A 25 15.94 12.77 11.25
CA LEU A 25 15.70 11.50 11.93
C LEU A 25 16.95 11.10 12.70
N ASN A 26 16.81 10.87 14.00
CA ASN A 26 17.89 10.29 14.78
C ASN A 26 17.96 8.79 14.53
N ALA A 27 19.16 8.24 14.40
CA ALA A 27 19.36 6.82 14.19
C ALA A 27 20.66 6.34 14.84
N LYS A 28 20.75 5.04 15.08
CA LYS A 28 22.02 4.36 15.28
C LYS A 28 22.43 3.71 13.96
N LEU A 29 23.53 4.18 13.39
CA LEU A 29 24.14 3.67 12.16
C LEU A 29 25.09 2.54 12.52
N ASN A 30 24.77 1.32 12.11
CA ASN A 30 25.63 0.14 12.26
C ASN A 30 26.37 -0.09 10.94
N ARG A 31 27.70 -0.06 10.96
CA ARG A 31 28.56 -0.27 9.78
C ARG A 31 28.85 -1.74 9.54
N ALA A 32 29.21 -2.05 8.30
CA ALA A 32 29.68 -3.38 7.90
C ALA A 32 30.96 -3.81 8.65
N ASP A 33 31.81 -2.86 9.06
CA ASP A 33 33.03 -3.13 9.84
C ASP A 33 32.79 -3.36 11.35
N GLY A 34 31.51 -3.37 11.78
CA GLY A 34 31.11 -3.60 13.17
C GLY A 34 31.08 -2.36 14.06
N LYS A 35 31.48 -1.17 13.56
CA LYS A 35 31.36 0.08 14.31
C LYS A 35 29.93 0.59 14.29
N ALA A 36 29.53 1.29 15.36
CA ALA A 36 28.23 1.92 15.47
C ALA A 36 28.33 3.37 15.96
N PHE A 37 27.49 4.24 15.39
CA PHE A 37 27.45 5.66 15.73
C PHE A 37 26.00 6.12 15.93
N ARG A 38 25.77 7.08 16.82
CA ARG A 38 24.51 7.81 16.85
C ARG A 38 24.60 9.00 15.91
N VAL A 39 23.63 9.10 15.02
CA VAL A 39 23.65 10.03 13.90
C VAL A 39 22.31 10.72 13.74
N ILE A 40 22.34 11.90 13.15
CA ILE A 40 21.19 12.58 12.60
C ILE A 40 21.24 12.35 11.09
N LEU A 41 20.22 11.71 10.55
CA LEU A 41 20.08 11.44 9.12
C LEU A 41 19.64 12.73 8.41
N GLU A 42 20.32 13.05 7.31
CA GLU A 42 20.11 14.28 6.56
C GLU A 42 19.60 13.99 5.15
N ASP A 43 20.23 13.07 4.43
CA ASP A 43 19.85 12.72 3.06
C ASP A 43 20.38 11.34 2.64
N CYS A 44 19.81 10.77 1.57
CA CYS A 44 20.25 9.52 0.96
C CYS A 44 19.99 9.55 -0.55
N ASP A 45 21.06 9.57 -1.36
CA ASP A 45 20.97 9.68 -2.83
C ASP A 45 20.86 8.32 -3.56
N GLY A 46 20.71 7.23 -2.79
CA GLY A 46 20.69 5.86 -3.28
C GLY A 46 22.08 5.21 -3.43
N THR A 47 23.16 5.97 -3.27
CA THR A 47 24.56 5.47 -3.31
C THR A 47 25.35 5.84 -2.06
N HIS A 48 25.04 6.98 -1.44
CA HIS A 48 25.65 7.48 -0.23
C HIS A 48 24.58 7.95 0.76
N LEU A 49 24.86 7.76 2.04
CA LEU A 49 24.12 8.33 3.14
C LEU A 49 24.84 9.60 3.61
N THR A 50 24.10 10.70 3.73
CA THR A 50 24.56 11.94 4.36
C THR A 50 24.00 12.04 5.78
N TYR A 51 24.88 12.27 6.74
CA TYR A 51 24.54 12.30 8.16
C TYR A 51 25.48 13.20 8.96
N SER A 52 25.03 13.68 10.11
CA SER A 52 25.90 14.28 11.13
C SER A 52 25.95 13.40 12.38
N LEU A 53 27.06 13.45 13.13
CA LEU A 53 27.11 12.78 14.44
C LEU A 53 26.25 13.56 15.43
N GLU A 54 25.51 12.90 16.32
CA GLU A 54 24.71 13.61 17.35
C GLU A 54 25.56 14.59 18.21
N SER A 55 26.85 14.29 18.39
CA SER A 55 27.79 15.12 19.15
C SER A 55 28.45 16.24 18.35
N GLY A 56 28.21 16.33 17.04
CA GLY A 56 28.88 17.24 16.12
C GLY A 56 27.91 17.92 15.16
N ARG A 57 28.39 18.93 14.42
CA ARG A 57 27.58 19.64 13.40
C ARG A 57 28.11 19.47 11.98
N GLU A 58 29.16 18.67 11.80
CA GLU A 58 29.76 18.41 10.50
C GLU A 58 29.04 17.24 9.82
N SER A 59 28.46 17.53 8.65
CA SER A 59 27.89 16.51 7.76
C SER A 59 28.99 15.64 7.18
N LYS A 60 28.74 14.34 7.16
CA LYS A 60 29.62 13.29 6.64
C LYS A 60 28.84 12.47 5.63
N THR A 61 29.57 11.88 4.69
CA THR A 61 29.01 10.97 3.71
C THR A 61 29.62 9.58 3.90
N LEU A 62 28.80 8.55 3.69
CA LEU A 62 29.21 7.15 3.76
C LEU A 62 28.56 6.36 2.62
N PRO A 63 29.33 5.59 1.83
CA PRO A 63 28.76 4.70 0.81
C PRO A 63 27.79 3.69 1.44
N LEU A 64 26.65 3.43 0.78
CA LEU A 64 25.65 2.51 1.35
C LEU A 64 26.19 1.08 1.54
N VAL A 65 27.15 0.66 0.72
CA VAL A 65 27.83 -0.64 0.82
C VAL A 65 28.58 -0.84 2.15
N ASP A 66 28.94 0.25 2.83
CA ASP A 66 29.63 0.22 4.12
C ASP A 66 28.66 0.22 5.32
N ILE A 67 27.34 0.24 5.05
CA ILE A 67 26.29 0.29 6.06
C ILE A 67 25.65 -1.08 6.17
N LYS A 68 25.64 -1.62 7.38
CA LYS A 68 24.95 -2.88 7.68
C LYS A 68 23.45 -2.65 7.85
N GLU A 69 23.08 -1.68 8.68
CA GLU A 69 21.70 -1.33 8.97
C GLU A 69 21.59 0.04 9.66
N LEU A 70 20.38 0.62 9.63
CA LEU A 70 19.99 1.78 10.42
C LEU A 70 18.94 1.37 11.45
N GLU A 71 19.20 1.65 12.72
CA GLU A 71 18.17 1.62 13.78
C GLU A 71 17.62 3.04 13.93
N ILE A 72 16.57 3.36 13.19
CA ILE A 72 15.91 4.68 13.23
C ILE A 72 15.14 4.80 14.54
N GLN A 73 15.32 5.91 15.24
CA GLN A 73 14.59 6.23 16.45
C GLN A 73 13.16 6.66 16.08
N LEU A 74 12.25 5.71 16.16
CA LEU A 74 10.82 5.93 15.94
C LEU A 74 10.09 5.92 17.29
N PRO A 75 9.00 6.70 17.43
CA PRO A 75 8.09 6.56 18.56
C PRO A 75 7.70 5.09 18.77
N LYS A 76 7.63 4.67 20.04
CA LYS A 76 7.18 3.32 20.38
C LYS A 76 5.69 3.19 20.04
N LEU A 77 5.41 2.50 18.95
CA LEU A 77 4.06 2.11 18.54
C LEU A 77 3.87 0.62 18.81
N SER A 78 2.66 0.25 19.22
CA SER A 78 2.28 -1.16 19.35
C SER A 78 1.89 -1.69 17.96
N LEU A 79 2.71 -2.58 17.41
CA LEU A 79 2.41 -3.25 16.14
C LEU A 79 1.10 -4.05 16.23
N ASP A 80 0.87 -4.72 17.36
CA ASP A 80 -0.36 -5.49 17.60
C ASP A 80 -1.60 -4.58 17.59
N ALA A 81 -1.49 -3.38 18.17
CA ALA A 81 -2.60 -2.42 18.15
C ALA A 81 -2.89 -1.90 16.74
N LEU A 82 -1.85 -1.62 15.95
CA LEU A 82 -2.01 -1.20 14.55
C LEU A 82 -2.60 -2.32 13.69
N GLN A 83 -2.16 -3.57 13.91
CA GLN A 83 -2.72 -4.74 13.24
C GLN A 83 -4.18 -4.96 13.61
N ALA A 84 -4.55 -4.79 14.89
CA ALA A 84 -5.94 -4.90 15.33
C ALA A 84 -6.83 -3.86 14.62
N LYS A 85 -6.33 -2.63 14.43
CA LYS A 85 -7.03 -1.58 13.67
C LYS A 85 -7.20 -1.94 12.20
N LEU A 86 -6.19 -2.52 11.56
CA LEU A 86 -6.33 -3.05 10.20
C LEU A 86 -7.41 -4.13 10.11
N VAL A 87 -7.43 -5.08 11.05
CA VAL A 87 -8.47 -6.13 11.11
C VAL A 87 -9.86 -5.55 11.33
N ALA A 88 -9.97 -4.44 12.06
CA ALA A 88 -11.23 -3.71 12.25
C ALA A 88 -11.60 -2.80 11.06
N ALA A 89 -10.83 -2.82 9.96
CA ALA A 89 -10.96 -1.92 8.82
C ALA A 89 -10.88 -0.41 9.16
N GLU A 90 -10.20 -0.07 10.26
CA GLU A 90 -9.95 1.31 10.71
C GLU A 90 -8.71 1.92 10.01
N TYR A 91 -8.68 1.87 8.68
CA TYR A 91 -7.49 2.22 7.88
C TYR A 91 -7.04 3.67 8.08
N ALA A 92 -7.99 4.61 8.16
CA ALA A 92 -7.70 6.03 8.38
C ALA A 92 -6.98 6.29 9.72
N GLU A 93 -7.30 5.53 10.77
CA GLU A 93 -6.61 5.65 12.05
C GLU A 93 -5.18 5.11 11.99
N VAL A 94 -4.96 4.03 11.25
CA VAL A 94 -3.61 3.49 10.99
C VAL A 94 -2.77 4.51 10.21
N VAL A 95 -3.35 5.14 9.19
CA VAL A 95 -2.69 6.21 8.42
C VAL A 95 -2.33 7.37 9.35
N SER A 96 -3.29 7.88 10.12
CA SER A 96 -3.09 9.00 11.06
C SER A 96 -1.99 8.72 12.09
N ALA A 97 -1.90 7.47 12.58
CA ALA A 97 -0.87 7.06 13.53
C ALA A 97 0.53 6.92 12.90
N LEU A 98 0.61 6.42 11.65
CA LEU A 98 1.88 6.05 11.03
C LEU A 98 2.49 7.15 10.16
N GLU A 99 1.70 7.92 9.43
CA GLU A 99 2.19 8.94 8.49
C GLU A 99 3.13 9.96 9.18
N PRO A 100 2.83 10.48 10.39
CA PRO A 100 3.75 11.37 11.09
C PRO A 100 5.04 10.68 11.58
N VAL A 101 5.00 9.36 11.78
CA VAL A 101 6.12 8.60 12.34
C VAL A 101 7.11 8.19 11.26
N VAL A 102 6.62 7.73 10.12
CA VAL A 102 7.49 7.19 9.06
C VAL A 102 7.64 8.11 7.85
N GLY A 103 6.88 9.21 7.74
CA GLY A 103 6.84 10.06 6.54
C GLY A 103 8.18 10.68 6.08
N GLY A 104 9.24 10.64 6.91
CA GLY A 104 10.59 11.06 6.52
C GLY A 104 11.58 9.90 6.30
N ALA A 105 11.19 8.65 6.59
CA ALA A 105 12.10 7.52 6.59
C ALA A 105 12.24 6.83 5.21
N GLY A 106 11.38 7.19 4.24
CA GLY A 106 11.29 6.54 2.93
C GLY A 106 12.60 6.54 2.13
N ILE A 107 13.30 7.68 2.08
CA ILE A 107 14.57 7.81 1.35
C ILE A 107 15.68 6.91 1.92
N TYR A 108 15.52 6.40 3.14
CA TYR A 108 16.46 5.49 3.79
C TYR A 108 16.08 4.01 3.58
N MET A 109 14.98 3.69 2.90
CA MET A 109 14.53 2.30 2.67
C MET A 109 15.48 1.46 1.82
N VAL A 110 16.33 2.10 1.04
CA VAL A 110 17.44 1.46 0.31
C VAL A 110 18.49 0.83 1.24
N VAL A 111 18.52 1.24 2.51
CA VAL A 111 19.37 0.65 3.56
C VAL A 111 18.50 -0.21 4.47
N PRO A 112 18.94 -1.43 4.86
CA PRO A 112 18.22 -2.23 5.85
C PRO A 112 17.94 -1.41 7.11
N ASN A 113 16.67 -1.32 7.52
CA ASN A 113 16.30 -0.56 8.71
C ASN A 113 14.97 -1.02 9.33
N ASN A 114 14.72 -0.56 10.55
CA ASN A 114 13.57 -0.93 11.37
C ASN A 114 12.24 -0.24 10.99
N ALA A 115 12.22 0.65 9.98
CA ALA A 115 10.99 1.31 9.53
C ALA A 115 10.22 0.50 8.47
N VAL A 116 10.84 -0.52 7.85
CA VAL A 116 10.26 -1.30 6.74
C VAL A 116 8.88 -1.86 7.09
N SER A 117 8.74 -2.49 8.26
CA SER A 117 7.47 -3.09 8.69
C SER A 117 6.35 -2.06 8.88
N LEU A 118 6.68 -0.87 9.37
CA LEU A 118 5.72 0.22 9.54
C LEU A 118 5.33 0.82 8.18
N TYR A 119 6.27 0.94 7.26
CA TYR A 119 5.99 1.31 5.87
C TYR A 119 5.07 0.30 5.18
N ALA A 120 5.26 -1.00 5.39
CA ALA A 120 4.39 -2.03 4.84
C ALA A 120 2.94 -1.90 5.38
N LEU A 121 2.79 -1.66 6.69
CA LEU A 121 1.48 -1.41 7.30
C LEU A 121 0.82 -0.13 6.77
N LEU A 122 1.58 0.97 6.68
CA LEU A 122 1.09 2.24 6.15
C LEU A 122 0.67 2.11 4.67
N THR A 123 1.46 1.41 3.86
CA THR A 123 1.15 1.14 2.45
C THR A 123 -0.17 0.39 2.31
N LYS A 124 -0.35 -0.67 3.13
CA LYS A 124 -1.62 -1.42 3.15
C LYS A 124 -2.79 -0.53 3.58
N ALA A 125 -2.59 0.30 4.60
CA ALA A 125 -3.61 1.22 5.08
C ALA A 125 -4.00 2.25 4.02
N TYR A 126 -3.03 2.89 3.33
CA TYR A 126 -3.33 3.79 2.22
C TYR A 126 -4.15 3.11 1.12
N LEU A 127 -3.74 1.91 0.69
CA LEU A 127 -4.43 1.18 -0.36
C LEU A 127 -5.88 0.88 0.04
N ARG A 128 -6.11 0.44 1.27
CA ARG A 128 -7.45 0.12 1.77
C ARG A 128 -8.30 1.35 2.12
N ASN A 129 -7.66 2.47 2.44
CA ASN A 129 -8.32 3.75 2.63
C ASN A 129 -8.68 4.45 1.31
N GLY A 130 -8.25 3.91 0.16
CA GLY A 130 -8.47 4.50 -1.16
C GLY A 130 -7.47 5.59 -1.55
N ASP A 131 -6.42 5.80 -0.75
CA ASP A 131 -5.34 6.76 -1.05
C ASP A 131 -4.33 6.15 -2.04
N ILE A 132 -4.79 5.84 -3.26
CA ILE A 132 -4.07 5.02 -4.25
C ILE A 132 -2.68 5.59 -4.60
N GLU A 133 -2.57 6.90 -4.79
CA GLU A 133 -1.28 7.54 -5.09
C GLU A 133 -0.27 7.42 -3.94
N LYS A 134 -0.72 7.59 -2.70
CA LYS A 134 0.15 7.43 -1.51
C LYS A 134 0.55 5.97 -1.33
N ALA A 135 -0.38 5.04 -1.57
CA ALA A 135 -0.10 3.60 -1.54
C ALA A 135 0.96 3.22 -2.59
N ARG A 136 0.81 3.68 -3.84
CA ARG A 136 1.78 3.44 -4.91
C ARG A 136 3.15 4.02 -4.57
N GLY A 137 3.21 5.29 -4.16
CA GLY A 137 4.47 5.94 -3.79
C GLY A 137 5.19 5.21 -2.65
N SER A 138 4.45 4.77 -1.64
CA SER A 138 4.98 4.01 -0.51
C SER A 138 5.44 2.59 -0.92
N ALA A 139 4.71 1.92 -1.80
CA ALA A 139 5.09 0.62 -2.33
C ALA A 139 6.36 0.70 -3.20
N GLU A 140 6.57 1.76 -3.97
CA GLU A 140 7.82 1.98 -4.71
C GLU A 140 9.03 2.13 -3.77
N GLN A 141 8.87 2.77 -2.61
CA GLN A 141 9.93 2.80 -1.59
C GLN A 141 10.24 1.40 -1.05
N LEU A 142 9.20 0.59 -0.79
CA LEU A 142 9.37 -0.80 -0.34
C LEU A 142 10.03 -1.69 -1.40
N LYS A 143 9.81 -1.44 -2.69
CA LYS A 143 10.46 -2.16 -3.80
C LYS A 143 11.98 -1.92 -3.84
N ALA A 144 12.45 -0.82 -3.26
CA ALA A 144 13.87 -0.49 -3.16
C ALA A 144 14.59 -1.24 -2.01
N VAL A 145 13.85 -1.79 -1.04
CA VAL A 145 14.38 -2.57 0.09
C VAL A 145 15.05 -3.85 -0.42
N SER A 146 16.18 -4.27 0.14
CA SER A 146 16.94 -5.44 -0.33
C SER A 146 16.21 -6.78 -0.16
N ASP A 147 15.30 -6.89 0.81
CA ASP A 147 14.54 -8.10 1.12
C ASP A 147 13.63 -8.52 -0.04
N ALA A 148 13.83 -9.75 -0.53
CA ALA A 148 13.12 -10.26 -1.70
C ALA A 148 11.62 -10.48 -1.46
N ALA A 149 11.20 -10.84 -0.24
CA ALA A 149 9.79 -11.01 0.09
C ALA A 149 9.07 -9.65 0.10
N VAL A 150 9.70 -8.62 0.68
CA VAL A 150 9.19 -7.24 0.67
C VAL A 150 9.07 -6.72 -0.77
N LYS A 151 10.07 -6.96 -1.63
CA LYS A 151 10.00 -6.57 -3.05
C LYS A 151 8.83 -7.22 -3.79
N LYS A 152 8.59 -8.52 -3.57
CA LYS A 152 7.48 -9.24 -4.20
C LYS A 152 6.13 -8.65 -3.76
N GLN A 153 5.97 -8.41 -2.46
CA GLN A 153 4.76 -7.80 -1.92
C GLN A 153 4.56 -6.37 -2.46
N ALA A 154 5.62 -5.57 -2.52
CA ALA A 154 5.60 -4.22 -3.08
C ALA A 154 5.16 -4.22 -4.54
N LEU A 155 5.69 -5.12 -5.37
CA LEU A 155 5.27 -5.24 -6.78
C LEU A 155 3.79 -5.61 -6.92
N ALA A 156 3.30 -6.55 -6.10
CA ALA A 156 1.88 -6.89 -6.08
C ALA A 156 1.01 -5.69 -5.66
N THR A 157 1.45 -4.91 -4.67
CA THR A 157 0.74 -3.69 -4.25
C THR A 157 0.76 -2.61 -5.33
N ILE A 158 1.88 -2.41 -6.04
CA ILE A 158 1.94 -1.47 -7.17
C ILE A 158 0.96 -1.89 -8.27
N ALA A 159 0.97 -3.17 -8.66
CA ALA A 159 0.01 -3.71 -9.63
C ALA A 159 -1.43 -3.49 -9.19
N GLN A 160 -1.72 -3.68 -7.90
CA GLN A 160 -3.03 -3.39 -7.34
C GLN A 160 -3.38 -1.90 -7.43
N CYS A 161 -2.48 -0.98 -7.09
CA CYS A 161 -2.73 0.46 -7.17
C CYS A 161 -3.03 0.90 -8.61
N VAL A 162 -2.25 0.41 -9.58
CA VAL A 162 -2.47 0.67 -11.01
C VAL A 162 -3.83 0.13 -11.46
N LEU A 163 -4.24 -1.03 -10.96
CA LEU A 163 -5.56 -1.59 -11.21
C LEU A 163 -6.69 -0.71 -10.62
N GLU A 164 -6.58 -0.25 -9.36
CA GLU A 164 -7.57 0.65 -8.76
C GLU A 164 -7.66 2.01 -9.48
N ALA A 165 -6.55 2.45 -10.08
CA ALA A 165 -6.50 3.67 -10.90
C ALA A 165 -7.17 3.48 -12.29
N GLY A 166 -7.57 2.26 -12.66
CA GLY A 166 -8.20 1.94 -13.94
C GLY A 166 -7.22 1.80 -15.11
N GLU A 167 -5.91 1.76 -14.85
CA GLU A 167 -4.87 1.60 -15.86
C GLU A 167 -4.70 0.11 -16.24
N LEU A 168 -5.71 -0.49 -16.86
CA LEU A 168 -5.82 -1.96 -17.02
C LEU A 168 -4.66 -2.59 -17.80
N ASP A 169 -4.16 -1.95 -18.85
CA ASP A 169 -3.05 -2.48 -19.66
C ASP A 169 -1.73 -2.56 -18.85
N GLU A 170 -1.42 -1.51 -18.09
CA GLU A 170 -0.23 -1.46 -17.25
C GLU A 170 -0.37 -2.41 -16.05
N ALA A 171 -1.57 -2.51 -15.47
CA ALA A 171 -1.86 -3.49 -14.43
C ALA A 171 -1.60 -4.91 -14.95
N GLY A 172 -2.08 -5.26 -16.14
CA GLY A 172 -1.84 -6.56 -16.78
C GLY A 172 -0.35 -6.85 -16.98
N ARG A 173 0.42 -5.85 -17.43
CA ARG A 173 1.88 -5.96 -17.57
C ARG A 173 2.57 -6.27 -16.24
N LEU A 174 2.25 -5.51 -15.19
CA LEU A 174 2.82 -5.69 -13.85
C LEU A 174 2.42 -7.02 -13.21
N ILE A 175 1.17 -7.46 -13.38
CA ILE A 175 0.69 -8.78 -12.93
C ILE A 175 1.48 -9.90 -13.63
N GLY A 176 1.81 -9.72 -14.91
CA GLY A 176 2.64 -10.63 -15.68
C GLY A 176 4.02 -10.90 -15.05
N GLU A 177 4.62 -9.88 -14.43
CA GLU A 177 5.93 -9.92 -13.77
C GLU A 177 5.92 -10.58 -12.38
N LEU A 178 4.74 -10.80 -11.80
CA LEU A 178 4.63 -11.40 -10.47
C LEU A 178 5.16 -12.84 -10.47
N SER A 179 6.03 -13.13 -9.51
CA SER A 179 6.59 -14.47 -9.28
C SER A 179 5.80 -15.30 -8.25
N ASP A 180 4.93 -14.66 -7.47
CA ASP A 180 4.00 -15.34 -6.57
C ASP A 180 2.76 -15.77 -7.37
N PRO A 181 2.52 -17.09 -7.55
CA PRO A 181 1.40 -17.57 -8.35
C PRO A 181 0.04 -17.24 -7.75
N VAL A 182 -0.08 -17.17 -6.41
CA VAL A 182 -1.36 -16.90 -5.75
C VAL A 182 -1.72 -15.44 -5.92
N ALA A 183 -0.77 -14.54 -5.66
CA ALA A 183 -0.93 -13.10 -5.92
C ALA A 183 -1.27 -12.82 -7.40
N LYS A 184 -0.61 -13.53 -8.31
CA LYS A 184 -0.84 -13.40 -9.76
C LYS A 184 -2.26 -13.80 -10.16
N LEU A 185 -2.75 -14.96 -9.69
CA LEU A 185 -4.11 -15.40 -9.97
C LEU A 185 -5.15 -14.44 -9.39
N TYR A 186 -4.97 -14.04 -8.12
CA TYR A 186 -5.88 -13.09 -7.47
C TYR A 186 -5.98 -11.77 -8.24
N LEU A 187 -4.84 -11.17 -8.59
CA LEU A 187 -4.83 -9.90 -9.32
C LEU A 187 -5.31 -10.07 -10.78
N THR A 188 -5.12 -11.24 -11.38
CA THR A 188 -5.70 -11.56 -12.70
C THR A 188 -7.23 -11.59 -12.64
N ALA A 189 -7.82 -12.24 -11.63
CA ALA A 189 -9.28 -12.23 -11.44
C ALA A 189 -9.82 -10.82 -11.23
N ARG A 190 -9.10 -9.99 -10.46
CA ARG A 190 -9.48 -8.58 -10.28
C ARG A 190 -9.38 -7.76 -11.56
N LEU A 191 -8.35 -8.00 -12.37
CA LEU A 191 -8.20 -7.35 -13.68
C LEU A 191 -9.35 -7.73 -14.63
N GLN A 192 -9.70 -9.01 -14.68
CA GLN A 192 -10.85 -9.50 -15.47
C GLN A 192 -12.15 -8.86 -15.00
N ARG A 193 -12.39 -8.81 -13.68
CA ARG A 193 -13.54 -8.12 -13.10
C ARG A 193 -13.60 -6.66 -13.52
N ALA A 194 -12.49 -5.93 -13.39
CA ALA A 194 -12.40 -4.52 -13.78
C ALA A 194 -12.61 -4.30 -15.29
N ALA A 195 -12.28 -5.29 -16.12
CA ALA A 195 -12.54 -5.31 -17.55
C ALA A 195 -13.98 -5.72 -17.93
N GLY A 196 -14.86 -5.99 -16.95
CA GLY A 196 -16.23 -6.45 -17.17
C GLY A 196 -16.36 -7.93 -17.54
N GLN A 197 -15.30 -8.72 -17.35
CA GLN A 197 -15.19 -10.14 -17.68
C GLN A 197 -15.49 -11.01 -16.46
N SER A 198 -16.65 -10.81 -15.82
CA SER A 198 -16.98 -11.43 -14.53
C SER A 198 -17.04 -12.97 -14.59
N LYS A 199 -17.36 -13.54 -15.76
CA LYS A 199 -17.38 -15.01 -15.96
C LYS A 199 -15.97 -15.61 -15.98
N GLU A 200 -15.04 -14.94 -16.62
CA GLU A 200 -13.62 -15.32 -16.65
C GLU A 200 -12.99 -15.10 -15.27
N ALA A 201 -13.36 -14.01 -14.59
CA ALA A 201 -12.92 -13.70 -13.25
C ALA A 201 -13.33 -14.77 -12.24
N ILE A 202 -14.60 -15.20 -12.24
CA ILE A 202 -15.07 -16.23 -11.29
C ILE A 202 -14.40 -17.58 -11.56
N GLN A 203 -14.16 -17.94 -12.83
CA GLN A 203 -13.41 -19.16 -13.13
C GLN A 203 -11.98 -19.08 -12.59
N THR A 204 -11.32 -17.93 -12.72
CA THR A 204 -9.97 -17.72 -12.17
C THR A 204 -9.95 -17.81 -10.64
N VAL A 205 -10.99 -17.30 -9.96
CA VAL A 205 -11.15 -17.44 -8.50
C VAL A 205 -11.35 -18.89 -8.10
N ILE A 206 -12.19 -19.65 -8.81
CA ILE A 206 -12.40 -21.09 -8.59
C ILE A 206 -11.08 -21.85 -8.71
N ASP A 207 -10.31 -21.59 -9.77
CA ASP A 207 -9.03 -22.24 -10.01
C ASP A 207 -8.02 -21.91 -8.89
N LEU A 208 -8.03 -20.67 -8.39
CA LEU A 208 -7.19 -20.22 -7.28
C LEU A 208 -7.55 -20.97 -5.98
N ILE A 209 -8.82 -20.98 -5.59
CA ILE A 209 -9.30 -21.65 -4.37
C ILE A 209 -9.01 -23.16 -4.44
N ALA A 210 -9.25 -23.79 -5.58
CA ALA A 210 -9.00 -25.22 -5.76
C ALA A 210 -7.51 -25.58 -5.72
N SER A 211 -6.65 -24.73 -6.27
CA SER A 211 -5.21 -24.98 -6.36
C SER A 211 -4.45 -24.62 -5.08
N TYR A 212 -4.97 -23.66 -4.30
CA TYR A 212 -4.31 -23.09 -3.11
C TYR A 212 -5.22 -22.98 -1.89
N PRO A 213 -5.99 -24.01 -1.51
CA PRO A 213 -7.04 -23.91 -0.48
C PRO A 213 -6.54 -23.57 0.93
N ASN A 214 -5.23 -23.74 1.19
CA ASN A 214 -4.62 -23.49 2.49
C ASN A 214 -3.78 -22.20 2.53
N ASP A 215 -3.85 -21.34 1.51
CA ASP A 215 -3.14 -20.05 1.54
C ASP A 215 -3.89 -19.04 2.43
N HIS A 216 -3.59 -19.06 3.72
CA HIS A 216 -4.25 -18.19 4.69
C HIS A 216 -4.01 -16.69 4.47
N ASN A 217 -3.01 -16.31 3.67
CA ASN A 217 -2.73 -14.91 3.37
C ASN A 217 -3.67 -14.40 2.28
N TRP A 218 -3.93 -15.20 1.24
CA TRP A 218 -4.70 -14.82 0.06
C TRP A 218 -6.15 -15.31 0.05
N MET A 219 -6.53 -16.32 0.83
CA MET A 219 -7.91 -16.82 0.84
C MET A 219 -8.98 -15.79 1.29
N PRO A 220 -8.80 -15.00 2.37
CA PRO A 220 -9.87 -14.08 2.82
C PRO A 220 -10.33 -13.07 1.75
N GLN A 221 -9.38 -12.41 1.08
CA GLN A 221 -9.69 -11.52 -0.05
C GLN A 221 -10.20 -12.26 -1.29
N THR A 222 -9.76 -13.49 -1.51
CA THR A 222 -10.17 -14.27 -2.69
C THR A 222 -11.63 -14.67 -2.59
N GLU A 223 -12.06 -15.21 -1.44
CA GLU A 223 -13.47 -15.52 -1.20
C GLU A 223 -14.35 -14.26 -1.12
N TYR A 224 -13.82 -13.15 -0.59
CA TYR A 224 -14.53 -11.88 -0.66
C TYR A 224 -14.72 -11.40 -2.11
N LEU A 225 -13.69 -11.56 -2.97
CA LEU A 225 -13.80 -11.27 -4.40
C LEU A 225 -14.83 -12.19 -5.09
N ASP A 226 -14.94 -13.46 -4.68
CA ASP A 226 -15.96 -14.39 -5.18
C ASP A 226 -17.38 -13.87 -4.88
N ALA A 227 -17.64 -13.42 -3.65
CA ALA A 227 -18.90 -12.79 -3.29
C ALA A 227 -19.22 -11.55 -4.16
N GLN A 228 -18.22 -10.70 -4.41
CA GLN A 228 -18.38 -9.55 -5.31
C GLN A 228 -18.70 -9.96 -6.75
N LEU A 229 -18.09 -11.04 -7.24
CA LEU A 229 -18.32 -11.54 -8.59
C LEU A 229 -19.72 -12.16 -8.77
N TYR A 230 -20.24 -12.86 -7.77
CA TYR A 230 -21.65 -13.29 -7.78
C TYR A 230 -22.60 -12.11 -7.90
N LEU A 231 -22.32 -11.01 -7.19
CA LEU A 231 -23.13 -9.80 -7.29
C LEU A 231 -23.04 -9.19 -8.70
N ASP A 232 -21.83 -9.08 -9.27
CA ASP A 232 -21.64 -8.60 -10.65
C ASP A 232 -22.38 -9.46 -11.70
N LEU A 233 -22.59 -10.76 -11.40
CA LEU A 233 -23.32 -11.70 -12.25
C LEU A 233 -24.84 -11.68 -12.02
N GLY A 234 -25.34 -10.82 -11.14
CA GLY A 234 -26.77 -10.73 -10.81
C GLY A 234 -27.26 -11.90 -9.95
N MET A 235 -26.39 -12.45 -9.10
CA MET A 235 -26.70 -13.57 -8.20
C MET A 235 -26.58 -13.14 -6.73
N PRO A 236 -27.46 -12.25 -6.23
CA PRO A 236 -27.35 -11.66 -4.89
C PRO A 236 -27.44 -12.70 -3.75
N ASP A 237 -28.26 -13.75 -3.90
CA ASP A 237 -28.37 -14.82 -2.89
C ASP A 237 -27.04 -15.57 -2.71
N SER A 238 -26.37 -15.92 -3.82
CA SER A 238 -25.06 -16.56 -3.79
C SER A 238 -23.98 -15.63 -3.25
N ALA A 239 -24.02 -14.35 -3.64
CA ALA A 239 -23.12 -13.33 -3.10
C ALA A 239 -23.25 -13.21 -1.57
N ALA A 240 -24.48 -13.20 -1.06
CA ALA A 240 -24.76 -13.13 0.37
C ALA A 240 -24.27 -14.38 1.12
N GLU A 241 -24.49 -15.57 0.56
CA GLU A 241 -24.00 -16.80 1.17
C GLU A 241 -22.47 -16.79 1.32
N VAL A 242 -21.75 -16.43 0.25
CA VAL A 242 -20.27 -16.39 0.27
C VAL A 242 -19.76 -15.28 1.18
N ALA A 243 -20.39 -14.09 1.19
CA ALA A 243 -20.02 -13.02 2.11
C ALA A 243 -20.18 -13.46 3.58
N HIS A 244 -21.26 -14.18 3.92
CA HIS A 244 -21.42 -14.75 5.24
C HIS A 244 -20.34 -15.81 5.56
N GLN A 245 -19.96 -16.65 4.60
CA GLN A 245 -18.86 -17.63 4.77
C GLN A 245 -17.54 -16.92 5.11
N VAL A 246 -17.20 -15.83 4.40
CA VAL A 246 -15.99 -15.03 4.68
C VAL A 246 -15.98 -14.55 6.14
N MET A 247 -17.12 -14.06 6.64
CA MET A 247 -17.23 -13.59 8.03
C MET A 247 -16.99 -14.70 9.07
N VAL A 248 -17.45 -15.91 8.76
CA VAL A 248 -17.36 -17.08 9.66
C VAL A 248 -15.97 -17.70 9.61
N LEU A 249 -15.40 -17.90 8.43
CA LEU A 249 -14.11 -18.56 8.22
C LEU A 249 -12.93 -17.66 8.58
N TYR A 250 -13.07 -16.35 8.39
CA TYR A 250 -11.99 -15.38 8.58
C TYR A 250 -12.31 -14.30 9.62
N PRO A 251 -12.64 -14.66 10.87
CA PRO A 251 -13.13 -13.72 11.87
C PRO A 251 -12.09 -12.68 12.33
N ARG A 252 -10.81 -12.92 12.02
CA ARG A 252 -9.67 -12.03 12.32
C ARG A 252 -9.08 -11.37 11.07
N SER A 253 -9.86 -11.31 10.00
CA SER A 253 -9.50 -10.63 8.75
C SER A 253 -10.28 -9.33 8.60
N GLU A 254 -9.67 -8.33 7.99
CA GLU A 254 -10.35 -7.09 7.58
C GLU A 254 -11.54 -7.36 6.65
N PHE A 255 -11.46 -8.46 5.88
CA PHE A 255 -12.52 -8.90 4.97
C PHE A 255 -13.79 -9.37 5.68
N LYS A 256 -13.76 -9.64 6.99
CA LYS A 256 -14.98 -9.84 7.77
C LYS A 256 -15.84 -8.57 7.75
N VAL A 257 -15.22 -7.42 7.98
CA VAL A 257 -15.92 -6.12 8.03
C VAL A 257 -16.39 -5.74 6.63
N GLU A 258 -15.55 -5.96 5.61
CA GLU A 258 -15.94 -5.68 4.22
C GLU A 258 -17.07 -6.60 3.71
N ALA A 259 -17.06 -7.88 4.09
CA ALA A 259 -18.14 -8.82 3.78
C ALA A 259 -19.45 -8.45 4.49
N GLN A 260 -19.38 -7.95 5.73
CA GLN A 260 -20.55 -7.42 6.42
C GLN A 260 -21.15 -6.23 5.68
N LYS A 261 -20.33 -5.25 5.26
CA LYS A 261 -20.81 -4.11 4.47
C LYS A 261 -21.45 -4.55 3.15
N LEU A 262 -20.87 -5.55 2.48
CA LEU A 262 -21.42 -6.11 1.25
C LEU A 262 -22.80 -6.75 1.49
N LEU A 263 -23.00 -7.46 2.61
CA LEU A 263 -24.32 -8.00 2.97
C LEU A 263 -25.36 -6.90 3.20
N GLU A 264 -24.98 -5.84 3.91
CA GLU A 264 -25.85 -4.68 4.13
C GLU A 264 -26.24 -4.03 2.79
N GLU A 265 -25.30 -3.94 1.85
CA GLU A 265 -25.56 -3.45 0.49
C GLU A 265 -26.51 -4.37 -0.30
N ILE A 266 -26.27 -5.68 -0.29
CA ILE A 266 -27.12 -6.67 -0.99
C ILE A 266 -28.56 -6.58 -0.47
N ASN A 267 -28.75 -6.57 0.84
CA ASN A 267 -30.09 -6.47 1.44
C ASN A 267 -30.82 -5.21 0.97
N ARG A 268 -30.14 -4.06 1.00
CA ARG A 268 -30.70 -2.79 0.52
C ARG A 268 -31.14 -2.88 -0.94
N LEU A 269 -30.31 -3.46 -1.82
CA LEU A 269 -30.63 -3.61 -3.25
C LEU A 269 -31.86 -4.51 -3.45
N THR A 270 -31.94 -5.64 -2.73
CA THR A 270 -33.08 -6.56 -2.83
C THR A 270 -34.39 -5.94 -2.31
N GLU A 271 -34.34 -5.13 -1.26
CA GLU A 271 -35.49 -4.39 -0.75
C GLU A 271 -35.97 -3.35 -1.79
N GLU A 272 -35.06 -2.58 -2.39
CA GLU A 272 -35.37 -1.58 -3.42
C GLU A 272 -36.04 -2.21 -4.65
N GLU A 273 -35.56 -3.37 -5.12
CA GLU A 273 -36.16 -4.11 -6.24
C GLU A 273 -37.57 -4.63 -5.90
N SER A 274 -37.77 -5.11 -4.66
CA SER A 274 -39.09 -5.58 -4.22
C SER A 274 -40.14 -4.47 -4.20
N VAL A 275 -39.76 -3.25 -3.79
CA VAL A 275 -40.65 -2.08 -3.75
C VAL A 275 -40.97 -1.55 -5.15
N GLN A 276 -40.05 -1.68 -6.11
CA GLN A 276 -40.30 -1.27 -7.50
C GLN A 276 -41.14 -2.27 -8.30
N ALA A 277 -41.23 -3.51 -7.84
CA ALA A 277 -42.03 -4.56 -8.46
C ALA A 277 -43.51 -4.55 -8.02
N GLU A 278 -43.87 -3.76 -7.00
CA GLU A 278 -45.24 -3.54 -6.49
C GLU A 278 -45.94 -2.34 -7.17
#